data_AF-A0A2N5SA62-F1
#
_entry.id   AF-A0A2N5SA62-F1
#
_cell.length_a   1.000
_cell.length_b   1.000
_cell.length_c   1.000
_cell.angle_alpha   90.00
_cell.angle_beta   90.00
_cell.angle_gamma   90.00
#
_symmetry.space_group_name_H-M   'P 1'
#
loop_
_entity.id
_entity.type
_entity.pdbx_description
1 polymer ?
#
loop_
_entity_poly.entity_id
_entity_poly.type
_entity_poly.pdbx_seq_one_letter_code
_entity_poly.pdbx_strand_id
1 'polypeptide(L)' 'MDSPLSQAGTKVATNAGGIPKKPEKPKAQCQICKGEFIATMPTVLKDHASNKHVKNTFQDCFPNIQV' A
#
# COMPACT_ATOMS: atom_id res chain seq x y z
N MET A 1 27.42 -18.47 33.70
CA MET A 1 27.38 -17.16 33.03
C MET A 1 27.15 -17.33 31.53
N ASP A 2 26.13 -18.09 31.13
CA ASP A 2 25.82 -18.24 29.71
C ASP A 2 24.32 -18.04 29.50
N SER A 3 23.99 -16.88 28.95
CA SER A 3 22.63 -16.40 28.68
C SER A 3 22.30 -16.69 27.20
N PRO A 4 21.19 -17.35 26.86
CA PRO A 4 20.79 -17.51 25.47
C PRO A 4 20.23 -16.17 24.94
N LEU A 5 20.88 -15.67 23.89
CA LEU A 5 20.49 -14.49 23.13
C LEU A 5 19.07 -14.66 22.57
N SER A 6 18.20 -13.76 23.00
CA SER A 6 16.89 -13.52 22.42
C SER A 6 17.05 -13.03 20.99
N GLN A 7 16.54 -13.76 20.00
CA GLN A 7 16.37 -13.22 18.65
C GLN A 7 14.94 -13.51 18.18
N ALA A 8 14.09 -12.50 18.32
CA ALA A 8 12.75 -12.46 17.73
C ALA A 8 12.91 -12.37 16.21
N GLY A 9 12.99 -13.51 15.54
CA GLY A 9 13.05 -13.60 14.08
C GLY A 9 11.70 -13.21 13.48
N THR A 10 11.65 -12.10 12.75
CA THR A 10 10.52 -11.72 11.90
C THR A 10 10.23 -12.85 10.92
N LYS A 11 9.12 -13.57 11.11
CA LYS A 11 8.71 -14.66 10.21
C LYS A 11 8.33 -14.05 8.86
N VAL A 12 9.24 -14.14 7.89
CA VAL A 12 8.97 -13.72 6.52
C VAL A 12 8.05 -14.76 5.89
N ALA A 13 6.88 -14.34 5.40
CA ALA A 13 5.96 -15.21 4.70
C ALA A 13 6.63 -15.77 3.43
N THR A 14 6.82 -17.08 3.36
CA THR A 14 7.35 -17.79 2.19
C THR A 14 6.22 -18.49 1.43
N ASN A 15 6.35 -18.62 0.11
CA ASN A 15 5.49 -19.51 -0.67
C ASN A 15 5.84 -20.99 -0.40
N ALA A 16 5.10 -21.93 -1.01
CA ALA A 16 5.30 -23.37 -0.83
C ALA A 16 6.73 -23.86 -1.19
N GLY A 17 7.51 -23.08 -1.94
CA GLY A 17 8.90 -23.38 -2.30
C GLY A 17 9.95 -22.68 -1.41
N GLY A 18 9.56 -22.06 -0.29
CA GLY A 18 10.48 -21.36 0.60
C GLY A 18 10.97 -20.01 0.08
N ILE A 19 10.40 -19.51 -1.01
CA ILE A 19 10.78 -18.21 -1.59
C ILE A 19 10.07 -17.11 -0.81
N PRO A 20 10.78 -16.08 -0.33
CA PRO A 20 10.18 -14.93 0.33
C PRO A 20 9.12 -14.27 -0.56
N LYS A 21 7.87 -14.21 -0.09
CA LYS A 21 6.80 -13.49 -0.80
C LYS A 21 7.17 -12.00 -0.72
N LYS A 22 7.20 -11.32 -1.87
CA LYS A 22 7.33 -9.86 -1.87
C LYS A 22 6.21 -9.26 -1.02
N PRO A 23 6.50 -8.28 -0.15
CA PRO A 23 5.46 -7.59 0.61
C PRO A 23 4.38 -7.08 -0.35
N GLU A 24 3.11 -7.24 0.04
CA GLU A 24 2.02 -6.64 -0.71
C GLU A 24 2.20 -5.11 -0.70
N LYS A 25 2.02 -4.49 -1.87
CA LYS A 25 2.17 -3.05 -1.99
C LYS A 25 1.06 -2.37 -1.19
N PRO A 26 1.35 -1.29 -0.43
CA PRO A 26 0.33 -0.52 0.23
C PRO A 26 -0.73 -0.05 -0.77
N LYS A 27 -2.00 -0.20 -0.42
CA LYS A 27 -3.13 0.23 -1.24
C LYS A 27 -3.73 1.52 -0.71
N ALA A 28 -4.19 2.38 -1.61
CA ALA A 28 -4.99 3.56 -1.33
C ALA A 28 -6.40 3.34 -1.85
N GLN A 29 -7.41 3.62 -1.02
CA GLN A 29 -8.81 3.52 -1.43
C GLN A 29 -9.37 4.90 -1.75
N CYS A 30 -9.97 5.04 -2.93
CA CYS A 30 -10.69 6.25 -3.29
C CYS A 30 -11.95 6.39 -2.41
N GLN A 31 -12.10 7.52 -1.73
CA GLN A 31 -13.24 7.72 -0.82
C GLN A 31 -14.57 7.95 -1.55
N ILE A 32 -14.53 8.35 -2.82
CA ILE A 32 -15.69 8.61 -3.67
C ILE A 32 -16.24 7.30 -4.26
N CYS A 33 -15.42 6.52 -4.97
CA CYS A 33 -15.87 5.32 -5.69
C CYS A 33 -15.47 3.99 -5.05
N LYS A 34 -14.72 4.01 -3.93
CA LYS A 34 -14.23 2.84 -3.19
C LYS A 34 -13.26 1.93 -3.95
N GLY A 35 -12.76 2.36 -5.12
CA GLY A 35 -11.71 1.65 -5.86
C GLY A 35 -10.38 1.60 -5.10
N GLU A 36 -9.65 0.50 -5.23
CA GLU A 36 -8.34 0.29 -4.63
C GLU A 36 -7.21 0.48 -5.65
N PHE A 37 -6.20 1.26 -5.29
CA PHE A 37 -5.06 1.60 -6.14
C PHE A 37 -3.75 1.41 -5.36
N ILE A 38 -2.61 1.33 -6.05
CA ILE A 38 -1.31 1.24 -5.37
C ILE A 38 -0.94 2.62 -4.81
N ALA A 39 -0.84 2.73 -3.48
CA ALA A 39 -0.63 4.01 -2.79
C ALA A 39 0.71 4.68 -3.15
N THR A 40 1.72 3.89 -3.51
CA THR A 40 3.05 4.37 -3.90
C THR A 40 3.15 4.77 -5.37
N MET A 41 2.04 4.80 -6.12
CA MET A 41 2.02 5.16 -7.54
C MET A 41 1.22 6.46 -7.76
N PRO A 42 1.82 7.64 -7.52
CA PRO A 42 1.12 8.92 -7.57
C PRO A 42 0.52 9.21 -8.95
N THR A 43 1.15 8.77 -10.04
CA THR A 43 0.59 8.91 -11.40
C THR A 43 -0.76 8.21 -11.54
N VAL A 44 -0.91 6.99 -10.98
CA VAL A 44 -2.17 6.23 -11.04
C VAL A 44 -3.25 6.93 -10.22
N LEU A 45 -2.90 7.45 -9.04
CA LEU A 45 -3.85 8.16 -8.18
C LEU A 45 -4.29 9.49 -8.81
N LYS A 46 -3.35 10.26 -9.38
CA LYS A 46 -3.62 11.55 -10.05
C LYS A 46 -4.46 11.35 -11.31
N ASP A 47 -4.15 10.33 -12.11
CA ASP A 47 -4.94 9.95 -13.29
C ASP A 47 -6.37 9.57 -12.89
N HIS A 48 -6.51 8.72 -11.89
CA HIS A 48 -7.82 8.31 -11.38
C HIS A 48 -8.67 9.52 -10.96
N ALA A 49 -8.14 10.41 -10.12
CA ALA A 49 -8.87 11.59 -9.66
C ALA A 49 -9.25 12.49 -10.85
N SER A 50 -8.29 12.83 -11.72
CA SER A 50 -8.47 13.75 -12.84
C SER A 50 -9.44 13.23 -13.91
N ASN A 51 -9.49 11.91 -14.13
CA ASN A 51 -10.29 11.30 -15.20
C ASN A 51 -11.65 10.77 -14.74
N LYS A 52 -11.75 10.28 -13.48
CA LYS A 52 -12.98 9.66 -12.97
C LYS A 52 -13.80 10.58 -12.09
N HIS A 53 -13.14 11.55 -11.46
CA HIS A 53 -13.75 12.48 -10.50
C HIS A 53 -13.38 13.92 -10.88
N VAL A 54 -13.57 14.27 -12.15
CA VAL A 54 -13.19 15.56 -12.76
C VAL A 54 -13.73 16.79 -12.02
N LYS A 55 -14.86 16.63 -11.30
CA LYS A 55 -15.49 17.70 -10.51
C LYS A 55 -14.98 17.80 -9.07
N ASN A 56 -14.11 16.88 -8.66
CA ASN A 56 -13.58 16.76 -7.32
C ASN A 56 -12.06 16.99 -7.34
N THR A 57 -11.52 17.33 -6.18
CA THR A 57 -10.08 17.45 -5.98
C THR A 57 -9.45 16.08 -5.71
N PHE A 58 -8.13 16.00 -5.86
CA PHE A 58 -7.38 14.81 -5.47
C PHE A 58 -7.59 14.45 -3.98
N GLN A 59 -7.65 15.45 -3.10
CA GLN A 59 -7.87 15.25 -1.67
C GLN A 59 -9.27 14.69 -1.35
N ASP A 60 -10.27 14.94 -2.19
CA ASP A 60 -11.59 14.31 -2.03
C ASP A 60 -11.53 12.80 -2.33
N CYS A 61 -10.66 12.38 -3.24
CA CYS A 61 -10.42 10.96 -3.52
C CYS A 61 -9.54 10.32 -2.44
N PHE A 62 -8.41 10.95 -2.11
CA PHE A 62 -7.35 10.40 -1.28
C PHE A 62 -6.90 11.41 -0.20
N PRO A 63 -7.72 11.65 0.84
CA PRO A 63 -7.49 12.73 1.81
C PRO A 63 -6.20 12.55 2.62
N ASN A 64 -5.75 11.30 2.80
CA ASN A 64 -4.58 10.95 3.60
C ASN A 64 -3.32 10.66 2.77
N ILE A 65 -3.36 10.91 1.45
CA ILE A 65 -2.20 10.71 0.57
C ILE A 65 -1.65 12.09 0.18
N GLN A 66 -0.36 12.31 0.46
CA GLN A 66 0.39 13.45 -0.09
C GLN A 66 1.16 12.98 -1.34
N VAL A 67 1.01 13.71 -2.45
CA VAL A 67 1.57 13.37 -3.78
C VAL A 67 2.32 14.54 -4.41
#